data_AF-A0A2U1VAB1-F1
#
_entry.id   AF-A0A2U1VAB1-F1
#
_cell.length_a   1.000
_cell.length_b   1.000
_cell.length_c   1.000
_cell.angle_alpha   90.00
_cell.angle_beta   90.00
_cell.angle_gamma   90.00
#
_symmetry.space_group_name_H-M   'P 1'
#
loop_
_entity.id
_entity.type
_entity.pdbx_description
1 polymer ?
#
loop_
_entity_poly.entity_id
_entity_poly.type
_entity_poly.pdbx_seq_one_letter_code
_entity_poly.pdbx_strand_id
1 'polypeptide(L)'
;MQRRFFVLTPELVLGSPCLRCSPQIVGWTWGWEKGADMAQLVRGQPIPIKPGRYSAGSNLWLQVRGPHNMSWLMRYSFNGQPRELGLGTFAMVSWEEAESEVKRWREVLRQGRDPKADRDDARRATEKLRARSRTFAEVAQMYIDENIPGWRNKKSPAQWKSGLKKYAFPLIGRVPISVPV
;
A
#
# COMPACT_ATOMS: atom_id res chain seq x y z
N MET A 1 -38.42 -45.43 72.13
CA MET A 1 -38.22 -44.50 73.26
C MET A 1 -37.59 -43.21 72.75
N GLN A 2 -37.89 -42.12 73.44
CA GLN A 2 -37.88 -40.72 73.00
C GLN A 2 -36.49 -40.05 72.87
N ARG A 3 -36.45 -39.02 71.99
CA ARG A 3 -35.69 -37.73 72.09
C ARG A 3 -34.16 -37.83 71.91
N ARG A 4 -33.47 -36.88 71.26
CA ARG A 4 -33.52 -35.41 71.43
C ARG A 4 -32.80 -34.71 70.24
N PHE A 5 -33.35 -33.57 69.82
CA PHE A 5 -32.73 -32.58 68.93
C PHE A 5 -31.49 -31.92 69.56
N PHE A 6 -30.52 -31.46 68.76
CA PHE A 6 -30.18 -30.03 68.65
C PHE A 6 -29.25 -29.73 67.46
N VAL A 7 -29.49 -28.57 66.86
CA VAL A 7 -28.86 -27.96 65.68
C VAL A 7 -27.58 -27.24 66.10
N LEU A 8 -26.60 -27.10 65.19
CA LEU A 8 -25.80 -25.88 64.92
C LEU A 8 -24.63 -26.20 63.96
N THR A 9 -24.75 -25.73 62.72
CA THR A 9 -23.61 -25.27 61.90
C THR A 9 -23.03 -24.01 62.57
N PRO A 10 -21.72 -23.70 62.44
CA PRO A 10 -21.25 -23.01 61.22
C PRO A 10 -19.77 -23.24 60.84
N GLU A 11 -19.46 -22.78 59.63
CA GLU A 11 -18.20 -22.14 59.19
C GLU A 11 -16.89 -22.94 59.28
N LEU A 12 -16.30 -23.27 58.12
CA LEU A 12 -15.11 -22.58 57.59
C LEU A 12 -14.00 -22.55 58.66
N VAL A 13 -12.92 -23.30 58.53
CA VAL A 13 -11.72 -22.89 57.79
C VAL A 13 -10.82 -24.12 57.54
N LEU A 14 -10.06 -24.07 56.44
CA LEU A 14 -8.76 -24.72 56.17
C LEU A 14 -8.76 -25.62 54.93
N GLY A 15 -8.79 -24.97 53.77
CA GLY A 15 -8.31 -25.55 52.51
C GLY A 15 -6.79 -25.39 52.40
N SER A 16 -6.09 -26.51 52.25
CA SER A 16 -4.71 -26.63 51.79
C SER A 16 -4.44 -28.07 51.33
N PRO A 17 -3.47 -28.29 50.42
CA PRO A 17 -3.79 -28.73 49.07
C PRO A 17 -3.33 -30.16 48.77
N CYS A 18 -4.18 -30.96 48.13
CA CYS A 18 -3.72 -32.20 47.51
C CYS A 18 -2.92 -31.87 46.24
N LEU A 19 -1.60 -31.85 46.40
CA LEU A 19 -0.67 -32.21 45.34
C LEU A 19 -1.08 -33.56 44.77
N ARG A 20 -1.04 -33.68 43.44
CA ARG A 20 -1.23 -34.90 42.63
C ARG A 20 -2.64 -35.06 42.03
N CYS A 21 -2.90 -34.33 40.96
CA CYS A 21 -3.28 -34.93 39.68
C CYS A 21 -3.38 -33.85 38.59
N SER A 22 -2.55 -33.99 37.58
CA SER A 22 -2.74 -33.49 36.21
C SER A 22 -2.38 -34.69 35.32
N PRO A 23 -2.87 -34.84 34.07
CA PRO A 23 -3.77 -33.97 33.29
C PRO A 23 -4.95 -34.74 32.63
N GLN A 24 -6.09 -34.11 32.44
CA GLN A 24 -6.82 -34.34 31.18
C GLN A 24 -7.59 -33.09 30.74
N ILE A 25 -7.09 -32.56 29.64
CA ILE A 25 -7.63 -31.50 28.81
C ILE A 25 -8.98 -31.95 28.27
N VAL A 26 -10.05 -31.18 28.51
CA VAL A 26 -11.01 -30.69 27.49
C VAL A 26 -11.97 -29.71 28.16
N GLY A 27 -11.55 -28.46 28.28
CA GLY A 27 -12.41 -27.32 28.60
C GLY A 27 -12.14 -26.23 27.58
N TRP A 28 -12.98 -26.14 26.56
CA TRP A 28 -12.98 -25.00 25.64
C TRP A 28 -13.51 -23.79 26.41
N THR A 29 -12.59 -22.98 26.94
CA THR A 29 -12.91 -21.65 27.45
C THR A 29 -12.44 -20.63 26.44
N TRP A 30 -13.39 -19.82 25.97
CA TRP A 30 -13.15 -18.65 25.14
C TRP A 30 -12.30 -17.67 25.94
N GLY A 31 -11.03 -17.51 25.56
CA GLY A 31 -10.07 -16.59 26.17
C GLY A 31 -9.35 -15.82 25.08
N TRP A 32 -9.51 -14.51 25.10
CA TRP A 32 -9.04 -13.54 24.12
C TRP A 32 -7.52 -13.61 23.85
N GLU A 33 -7.12 -14.08 22.66
CA GLU A 33 -5.72 -14.13 22.19
C GLU A 33 -5.46 -13.18 21.00
N LYS A 34 -5.83 -11.90 21.16
CA LYS A 34 -5.44 -10.84 20.22
C LYS A 34 -4.91 -9.61 20.94
N GLY A 35 -4.11 -9.82 21.97
CA GLY A 35 -3.16 -8.82 22.46
C GLY A 35 -1.79 -9.16 21.92
N ALA A 36 -1.49 -8.74 20.69
CA ALA A 36 -0.09 -8.69 20.27
C ALA A 36 0.59 -7.68 21.20
N ASP A 37 1.50 -8.22 22.01
CA ASP A 37 2.28 -7.52 23.01
C ASP A 37 3.05 -6.36 22.38
N MET A 38 2.60 -5.13 22.66
CA MET A 38 3.28 -3.90 22.25
C MET A 38 4.56 -3.64 23.08
N ALA A 39 4.91 -4.51 24.03
CA ALA A 39 6.09 -4.38 24.89
C ALA A 39 7.39 -4.97 24.32
N GLN A 40 7.40 -5.57 23.12
CA GLN A 40 8.63 -6.11 22.49
C GLN A 40 9.38 -5.10 21.59
N LEU A 41 9.30 -3.80 21.89
CA LEU A 41 9.90 -2.74 21.06
C LEU A 41 11.40 -2.44 21.36
N VAL A 42 12.08 -3.24 22.19
CA VAL A 42 13.48 -2.96 22.62
C VAL A 42 14.53 -3.82 21.91
N ARG A 43 14.15 -4.81 21.07
CA ARG A 43 15.11 -5.78 20.50
C ARG A 43 15.22 -5.85 18.98
N GLY A 44 14.77 -4.82 18.24
CA GLY A 44 15.09 -4.68 16.81
C GLY A 44 14.75 -5.89 15.91
N GLN A 45 13.89 -6.81 16.36
CA GLN A 45 13.45 -7.92 15.53
C GLN A 45 12.20 -7.48 14.74
N PRO A 46 12.20 -7.60 13.40
CA PRO A 46 11.02 -7.31 12.61
C PRO A 46 9.95 -8.35 12.95
N ILE A 47 8.85 -7.91 13.56
CA ILE A 47 7.69 -8.76 13.77
C ILE A 47 7.24 -9.27 12.39
N PRO A 48 7.06 -10.58 12.17
CA PRO A 48 6.54 -11.09 10.91
C PRO A 48 5.09 -10.61 10.74
N ILE A 49 4.94 -9.50 10.02
CA ILE A 49 3.64 -8.90 9.75
C ILE A 49 2.90 -9.82 8.79
N LYS A 50 1.81 -10.42 9.26
CA LYS A 50 0.99 -11.30 8.41
C LYS A 50 0.45 -10.49 7.23
N PRO A 51 0.41 -11.05 6.01
CA PRO A 51 -0.24 -10.38 4.89
C PRO A 51 -1.69 -10.04 5.25
N GLY A 52 -2.11 -8.81 5.01
CA GLY A 52 -3.38 -8.29 5.50
C GLY A 52 -3.56 -6.79 5.33
N ARG A 53 -4.71 -6.30 5.76
CA ARG A 53 -5.04 -4.88 5.81
C ARG A 53 -5.18 -4.46 7.26
N TYR A 54 -4.42 -3.46 7.67
CA TYR A 54 -4.39 -2.93 9.02
C TYR A 54 -4.93 -1.51 9.02
N SER A 55 -5.89 -1.20 9.90
CA SER A 55 -6.39 0.16 10.05
C SER A 55 -5.47 0.93 10.98
N ALA A 56 -4.95 2.08 10.54
CA ALA A 56 -4.15 2.99 11.36
C ALA A 56 -5.00 4.11 12.01
N GLY A 57 -6.31 4.13 11.74
CA GLY A 57 -7.20 5.22 12.12
C GLY A 57 -7.34 6.25 10.99
N SER A 58 -8.16 7.29 11.20
CA SER A 58 -8.24 8.45 10.29
C SER A 58 -8.44 8.14 8.79
N ASN A 59 -9.14 7.07 8.42
CA ASN A 59 -9.27 6.58 7.03
C ASN A 59 -7.96 6.10 6.38
N LEU A 60 -6.87 6.02 7.15
CA LEU A 60 -5.58 5.48 6.77
C LEU A 60 -5.50 3.98 7.05
N TRP A 61 -4.99 3.24 6.07
CA TRP A 61 -4.86 1.80 6.08
C TRP A 61 -3.49 1.40 5.59
N LEU A 62 -2.88 0.43 6.24
CA LEU A 62 -1.66 -0.23 5.78
C LEU A 62 -2.05 -1.55 5.11
N GLN A 63 -1.75 -1.67 3.81
CA GLN A 63 -1.86 -2.93 3.10
C GLN A 63 -0.49 -3.62 3.08
N VAL A 64 -0.41 -4.77 3.74
CA VAL A 64 0.77 -5.65 3.78
C VAL A 64 0.54 -6.79 2.81
N ARG A 65 1.28 -6.83 1.70
CA ARG A 65 1.30 -7.98 0.76
C ARG A 65 2.42 -8.96 1.08
N GLY A 66 3.49 -8.48 1.71
CA GLY A 66 4.63 -9.27 2.15
C GLY A 66 5.53 -8.44 3.06
N PRO A 67 6.62 -9.01 3.60
CA PRO A 67 7.45 -8.38 4.62
C PRO A 67 8.08 -7.05 4.18
N HIS A 68 8.34 -6.89 2.88
CA HIS A 68 8.91 -5.66 2.29
C HIS A 68 7.95 -4.95 1.34
N ASN A 69 6.73 -5.48 1.16
CA ASN A 69 5.73 -4.93 0.24
C ASN A 69 4.54 -4.46 1.05
N MET A 70 4.66 -3.22 1.52
CA MET A 70 3.69 -2.55 2.37
C MET A 70 3.35 -1.20 1.75
N SER A 71 2.06 -0.87 1.69
CA SER A 71 1.58 0.35 1.06
C SER A 71 0.52 1.03 1.90
N TRP A 72 0.59 2.35 1.95
CA TRP A 72 -0.41 3.20 2.59
C TRP A 72 -1.57 3.43 1.63
N LEU A 73 -2.78 3.23 2.16
CA LEU A 73 -4.03 3.41 1.46
C LEU A 73 -4.92 4.34 2.28
N MET A 74 -5.59 5.27 1.61
CA MET A 74 -6.69 6.04 2.16
C MET A 74 -8.01 5.46 1.61
N ARG A 75 -8.92 5.06 2.50
CA ARG A 75 -10.26 4.57 2.12
C ARG A 75 -11.27 5.67 2.32
N TYR A 76 -12.03 6.01 1.29
CA TYR A 76 -13.05 7.05 1.32
C TYR A 76 -14.28 6.63 0.53
N SER A 77 -15.36 7.40 0.65
CA SER A 77 -16.54 7.26 -0.22
C SER A 77 -16.72 8.55 -1.01
N PHE A 78 -17.06 8.40 -2.28
CA PHE A 78 -17.38 9.52 -3.16
C PHE A 78 -18.56 9.12 -4.02
N ASN A 79 -19.61 9.96 -4.06
CA ASN A 79 -20.88 9.67 -4.72
C ASN A 79 -21.49 8.31 -4.31
N GLY A 80 -21.43 7.98 -3.01
CA GLY A 80 -21.95 6.73 -2.47
C GLY A 80 -21.15 5.47 -2.83
N GLN A 81 -20.05 5.60 -3.58
CA GLN A 81 -19.19 4.49 -3.97
C GLN A 81 -17.92 4.45 -3.11
N PRO A 82 -17.57 3.29 -2.52
CA PRO A 82 -16.32 3.14 -1.78
C PRO A 82 -15.14 3.17 -2.76
N ARG A 83 -14.12 3.96 -2.43
CA ARG A 83 -12.89 4.12 -3.22
C ARG A 83 -11.66 4.06 -2.33
N GLU A 84 -10.54 3.68 -2.95
CA GLU A 84 -9.24 3.57 -2.29
C GLU A 84 -8.21 4.41 -3.07
N LEU A 85 -7.44 5.21 -2.35
CA LEU A 85 -6.33 6.01 -2.88
C LEU A 85 -5.02 5.52 -2.27
N GLY A 86 -4.08 5.07 -3.10
CA GLY A 86 -2.72 4.76 -2.63
C GLY A 86 -1.92 6.03 -2.39
N LEU A 87 -1.33 6.16 -1.20
CA LEU A 87 -0.50 7.30 -0.78
C LEU A 87 0.99 7.05 -1.01
N GLY A 88 1.41 5.78 -1.01
CA GLY A 88 2.80 5.40 -1.27
C GLY A 88 3.20 4.09 -0.58
N THR A 89 4.45 3.69 -0.77
CA THR A 89 5.05 2.53 -0.09
C THR A 89 5.47 2.93 1.33
N PHE A 90 5.29 2.05 2.31
CA PHE A 90 5.67 2.27 3.70
C PHE A 90 7.13 2.70 3.88
N ALA A 91 8.04 2.20 3.03
CA ALA A 91 9.46 2.55 3.09
C ALA A 91 9.79 3.97 2.62
N MET A 92 8.91 4.59 1.82
CA MET A 92 9.12 5.95 1.28
C MET A 92 8.32 7.01 2.02
N VAL A 93 7.21 6.63 2.64
CA VAL A 93 6.28 7.55 3.28
C VAL A 93 6.18 7.18 4.75
N SER A 94 6.68 8.07 5.59
CA SER A 94 6.56 7.98 7.04
C SER A 94 5.09 8.11 7.48
N TRP A 95 4.80 7.71 8.71
CA TRP A 95 3.45 7.79 9.25
C TRP A 95 2.91 9.24 9.27
N GLU A 96 3.74 10.21 9.66
CA GLU A 96 3.37 11.63 9.73
C GLU A 96 3.03 12.22 8.35
N GLU A 97 3.81 11.85 7.33
CA GLU A 97 3.55 12.23 5.94
C GLU A 97 2.26 11.60 5.43
N ALA A 98 2.02 10.32 5.73
CA ALA A 98 0.79 9.64 5.35
C ALA A 98 -0.44 10.30 5.98
N GLU A 99 -0.39 10.67 7.27
CA GLU A 99 -1.48 11.41 7.91
C GLU A 99 -1.72 12.79 7.30
N SER A 100 -0.64 13.50 6.99
CA SER A 100 -0.70 14.83 6.38
C SER A 100 -1.33 14.77 4.98
N GLU A 101 -0.96 13.78 4.18
CA GLU A 101 -1.57 13.52 2.88
C GLU A 101 -3.05 13.14 3.01
N VAL A 102 -3.43 12.32 4.00
CA VAL A 102 -4.85 12.04 4.27
C VAL A 102 -5.63 13.32 4.58
N LYS A 103 -5.09 14.22 5.41
CA LYS A 103 -5.74 15.50 5.73
C LYS A 103 -5.93 16.35 4.46
N ARG A 104 -4.91 16.41 3.59
CA ARG A 104 -4.98 17.10 2.30
C ARG A 104 -6.08 16.53 1.40
N TRP A 105 -6.13 15.22 1.23
CA TRP A 105 -7.13 14.59 0.36
C TRP A 105 -8.55 14.65 0.94
N ARG A 106 -8.70 14.71 2.27
CA ARG A 106 -9.98 14.99 2.92
C ARG A 106 -10.50 16.38 2.60
N GLU A 107 -9.63 17.39 2.53
CA GLU A 107 -10.03 18.74 2.13
C GLU A 107 -10.53 18.77 0.68
N VAL A 108 -9.88 18.04 -0.23
CA VAL A 108 -10.35 17.86 -1.61
C VAL A 108 -11.75 17.22 -1.66
N LEU A 109 -12.00 16.21 -0.80
CA LEU A 109 -13.33 15.59 -0.67
C LEU A 109 -14.38 16.57 -0.15
N ARG A 110 -14.03 17.46 0.80
CA ARG A 110 -14.95 18.51 1.29
C ARG A 110 -15.33 19.50 0.19
N GLN A 111 -14.43 19.73 -0.77
CA GLN A 111 -14.67 20.56 -1.95
C GLN A 111 -15.49 19.84 -3.04
N GLY A 112 -15.89 18.58 -2.82
CA GLY A 112 -16.69 17.80 -3.77
C GLY A 112 -15.92 17.28 -4.99
N ARG A 113 -14.58 17.27 -4.95
CA ARG A 113 -13.73 16.67 -6.00
C ARG A 113 -13.31 15.25 -5.62
N ASP A 114 -13.11 14.39 -6.61
CA ASP A 114 -12.61 13.03 -6.42
C ASP A 114 -11.06 13.06 -6.30
N PRO A 115 -10.47 12.71 -5.15
CA PRO A 115 -9.02 12.64 -4.94
C PRO A 115 -8.27 11.80 -5.99
N LYS A 116 -8.88 10.69 -6.44
CA LYS A 116 -8.26 9.82 -7.43
C LYS A 116 -8.21 10.50 -8.80
N ALA A 117 -9.28 11.18 -9.18
CA ALA A 117 -9.35 11.93 -10.43
C ALA A 117 -8.33 13.07 -10.42
N ASP A 118 -8.30 13.89 -9.36
CA ASP A 118 -7.37 15.01 -9.22
C ASP A 118 -5.90 14.55 -9.33
N ARG A 119 -5.54 13.43 -8.68
CA ARG A 119 -4.19 12.85 -8.77
C ARG A 119 -3.87 12.35 -10.18
N ASP A 120 -4.79 11.61 -10.79
CA ASP A 120 -4.58 11.03 -12.11
C ASP A 120 -4.57 12.11 -13.21
N ASP A 121 -5.31 13.21 -13.04
CA ASP A 121 -5.28 14.40 -13.90
C ASP A 121 -3.96 15.16 -13.79
N ALA A 122 -3.45 15.37 -12.57
CA ALA A 122 -2.14 15.97 -12.35
C ALA A 122 -1.04 15.14 -13.03
N ARG A 123 -1.07 13.81 -12.87
CA ARG A 123 -0.13 12.91 -13.56
C ARG A 123 -0.26 13.04 -15.08
N ARG A 124 -1.46 12.98 -15.63
CA ARG A 124 -1.69 13.11 -17.09
C ARG A 124 -1.23 14.47 -17.62
N ALA A 125 -1.40 15.55 -16.86
CA ALA A 125 -0.91 16.87 -17.25
C ALA A 125 0.62 16.88 -17.37
N THR A 126 1.34 16.28 -16.42
CA THR A 126 2.80 16.15 -16.48
C THR A 126 3.26 15.25 -17.64
N GLU A 127 2.55 14.15 -17.91
CA GLU A 127 2.84 13.27 -19.05
C GLU A 127 2.60 13.97 -20.38
N LYS A 128 1.51 14.75 -20.51
CA LYS A 128 1.24 15.57 -21.69
C LYS A 128 2.32 16.63 -21.91
N LEU A 129 2.80 17.27 -20.85
CA LEU A 129 3.90 18.23 -20.95
C LEU A 129 5.18 17.54 -21.46
N ARG A 130 5.51 16.36 -20.91
CA ARG A 130 6.65 15.54 -21.36
C ARG A 130 6.51 15.09 -22.82
N ALA A 131 5.31 14.69 -23.22
CA ALA A 131 5.02 14.29 -24.60
C ALA A 131 5.14 15.49 -25.56
N ARG A 132 4.67 16.67 -25.14
CA ARG A 132 4.81 17.93 -25.90
C ARG A 132 6.25 18.36 -26.10
N SER A 133 7.14 18.03 -25.16
CA SER A 133 8.57 18.33 -25.27
C SER A 133 9.36 17.32 -26.12
N ARG A 134 8.78 16.18 -26.53
CA ARG A 134 9.52 15.22 -27.37
C ARG A 134 9.69 15.75 -28.78
N THR A 135 10.93 15.84 -29.19
CA THR A 135 11.34 16.29 -30.52
C THR A 135 11.25 15.13 -31.53
N PHE A 136 11.10 15.46 -32.82
CA PHE A 136 11.12 14.45 -33.88
C PHE A 136 12.37 13.56 -33.83
N ALA A 137 13.54 14.13 -33.53
CA ALA A 137 14.78 13.37 -33.43
C ALA A 137 14.74 12.30 -32.33
N GLU A 138 14.19 12.62 -31.15
CA GLU A 138 14.06 11.69 -30.03
C GLU A 138 13.07 10.56 -30.35
N VAL A 139 11.92 10.89 -30.94
CA VAL A 139 10.90 9.89 -31.32
C VAL A 139 11.44 8.95 -32.40
N ALA A 140 12.14 9.50 -33.40
CA ALA A 140 12.74 8.70 -34.45
C ALA A 140 13.82 7.74 -33.92
N GLN A 141 14.59 8.17 -32.92
CA GLN A 141 15.58 7.32 -32.26
C GLN A 141 14.92 6.19 -31.46
N MET A 142 13.87 6.50 -30.68
CA MET A 142 13.09 5.50 -29.95
C MET A 142 12.47 4.46 -30.89
N TYR A 143 11.87 4.91 -31.99
CA TYR A 143 11.28 4.02 -33.00
C TYR A 143 12.32 3.06 -33.57
N ILE A 144 13.51 3.55 -33.90
CA ILE A 144 14.59 2.69 -34.40
C ILE A 144 14.93 1.63 -33.36
N ASP A 145 15.10 2.01 -32.09
CA ASP A 145 15.54 1.10 -31.03
C ASP A 145 14.48 0.04 -30.68
N GLU A 146 13.18 0.37 -30.72
CA GLU A 146 12.06 -0.58 -30.56
C GLU A 146 11.95 -1.57 -31.72
N ASN A 147 12.31 -1.16 -32.94
CA ASN A 147 12.17 -1.98 -34.15
C ASN A 147 13.42 -2.79 -34.52
N ILE A 148 14.56 -2.59 -33.83
CA ILE A 148 15.78 -3.41 -33.98
C ILE A 148 15.47 -4.93 -33.98
N PRO A 149 14.73 -5.51 -33.01
CA PRO A 149 14.49 -6.95 -32.98
C PRO A 149 13.60 -7.44 -34.13
N GLY A 150 12.81 -6.57 -34.76
CA GLY A 150 11.92 -6.92 -35.87
C GLY A 150 12.57 -6.88 -37.25
N TRP A 151 13.78 -6.33 -37.37
CA TRP A 151 14.43 -6.19 -38.67
C TRP A 151 15.24 -7.41 -39.07
N ARG A 152 14.92 -7.94 -40.26
CA ARG A 152 15.60 -9.10 -40.86
C ARG A 152 17.09 -8.88 -41.09
N ASN A 153 17.51 -7.64 -41.35
CA ASN A 153 18.90 -7.30 -41.61
C ASN A 153 19.50 -6.46 -40.47
N LYS A 154 20.59 -6.97 -39.88
CA LYS A 154 21.31 -6.36 -38.75
C LYS A 154 21.97 -5.01 -39.07
N LYS A 155 22.17 -4.67 -40.35
CA LYS A 155 22.76 -3.39 -40.79
C LYS A 155 21.71 -2.27 -40.94
N SER A 156 20.43 -2.61 -41.01
CA SER A 156 19.33 -1.67 -41.22
C SER A 156 19.28 -0.53 -40.18
N PRO A 157 19.44 -0.77 -38.87
CA PRO A 157 19.42 0.31 -37.87
C PRO A 157 20.44 1.41 -38.15
N ALA A 158 21.67 1.03 -38.47
CA ALA A 158 22.74 1.98 -38.73
C ALA A 158 22.46 2.82 -39.99
N GLN A 159 21.90 2.21 -41.03
CA GLN A 159 21.52 2.90 -42.27
C GLN A 159 20.39 3.92 -42.03
N TRP A 160 19.36 3.54 -41.25
CA TRP A 160 18.27 4.45 -40.87
C TRP A 160 18.77 5.61 -40.01
N LYS A 161 19.59 5.35 -38.98
CA LYS A 161 20.19 6.40 -38.15
C LYS A 161 21.02 7.39 -38.99
N SER A 162 21.81 6.88 -39.94
CA SER A 162 22.63 7.70 -40.84
C SER A 162 21.78 8.59 -41.75
N GLY A 163 20.74 8.03 -42.38
CA GLY A 163 19.84 8.77 -43.27
C GLY A 163 19.09 9.89 -42.54
N LEU A 164 18.54 9.59 -41.35
CA LEU A 164 17.83 10.59 -40.56
C LEU A 164 18.77 11.69 -40.05
N LYS A 165 20.00 11.35 -39.64
CA LYS A 165 21.00 12.33 -39.21
C LYS A 165 21.42 13.27 -40.34
N LYS A 166 21.51 12.76 -41.57
CA LYS A 166 21.95 13.55 -42.73
C LYS A 166 20.84 14.45 -43.28
N TYR A 167 19.59 13.95 -43.35
CA TYR A 167 18.52 14.63 -44.09
C TYR A 167 17.40 15.18 -43.20
N ALA A 168 16.97 14.43 -42.18
CA ALA A 168 15.76 14.78 -41.43
C ALA A 168 16.05 15.62 -40.18
N PHE A 169 17.08 15.27 -39.40
CA PHE A 169 17.41 15.94 -38.14
C PHE A 169 17.80 17.43 -38.29
N PRO A 170 18.53 17.85 -39.34
CA PRO A 170 18.83 19.28 -39.53
C PRO A 170 17.58 20.12 -39.83
N LEU A 171 16.56 19.53 -40.46
CA LEU A 171 15.37 20.26 -40.92
C LEU A 171 14.24 20.25 -39.89
N ILE A 172 13.89 19.06 -39.39
CA ILE A 172 12.72 18.87 -38.51
C ILE A 172 13.08 18.26 -37.16
N GLY A 173 14.37 17.99 -36.90
CA GLY A 173 14.81 17.25 -35.72
C GLY A 173 14.42 17.89 -34.38
N ARG A 174 14.36 19.23 -34.30
CA ARG A 174 13.98 19.98 -33.08
C ARG A 174 12.49 20.28 -32.99
N VAL A 175 11.70 19.92 -34.00
CA VAL A 175 10.26 20.19 -34.02
C VAL A 175 9.58 19.25 -33.01
N PRO A 176 8.79 19.77 -32.06
CA PRO A 176 8.04 18.94 -31.14
C PRO A 176 6.88 18.26 -31.86
N ILE A 177 6.74 16.95 -31.70
CA ILE A 177 5.76 16.13 -32.44
C ILE A 177 4.30 16.43 -32.06
N SER A 178 4.08 17.12 -30.93
CA SER A 178 2.74 17.47 -30.43
C SER A 178 2.17 18.76 -31.04
N VAL A 179 2.95 19.51 -31.83
CA VAL A 179 2.42 20.68 -32.53
C VAL A 179 1.85 20.17 -33.86
N PRO A 180 0.54 20.31 -34.13
CA PRO A 180 0.03 20.06 -35.46
C PRO A 180 0.70 21.06 -36.41
N VAL A 181 1.42 20.54 -37.40
CA VAL A 181 2.09 21.31 -38.45
C VAL A 181 1.08 21.64 -39.54
#